data_AF-A0A6I1WU28-F1
#
_entry.id   AF-A0A6I1WU28-F1
#
_cell.length_a   1.000
_cell.length_b   1.000
_cell.length_c   1.000
_cell.angle_alpha   90.00
_cell.angle_beta   90.00
_cell.angle_gamma   90.00
#
_symmetry.space_group_name_H-M   'P 1'
#
loop_
_entity.id
_entity.type
_entity.pdbx_description
1 polymer ?
#
loop_
_entity_poly.entity_id
_entity_poly.type
_entity_poly.pdbx_seq_one_letter_code
_entity_poly.pdbx_strand_id
1 'polypeptide(L)'
;MTFSIVARCAETGQLGIAISSSSIAVGARCPWLRPGVGAVSTQNITLPALGPDVLDLLEQGLAPGAAIDTALTRNGYSQYRQLTAIDHQGRTVHFSGSETLGTHNALSGEQCVAAGNMLADRTVIDAMVQAFEQGEGQLADRLLAAMHAAIAAGGEAGPVHSAALVVVGELTWPIINLRVDWADENPIGELQKLWVAYRPQVQDYIDRALAPDRSPGYGVAGDDR
;
A
#
# COMPACT_ATOMS: atom_id res chain seq x y z
N MET A 1 -14.06 0.50 -6.87
CA MET A 1 -12.98 0.70 -7.85
C MET A 1 -11.70 0.93 -7.09
N THR A 2 -10.86 -0.09 -6.99
CA THR A 2 -9.54 0.01 -6.36
C THR A 2 -8.65 -1.08 -6.91
N PHE A 3 -7.35 -0.80 -7.09
CA PHE A 3 -6.31 -1.82 -7.07
C PHE A 3 -5.18 -1.41 -6.14
N SER A 4 -4.62 -2.38 -5.44
CA SER A 4 -3.52 -2.18 -4.50
C SER A 4 -2.59 -3.36 -4.44
N ILE A 5 -1.37 -3.09 -3.98
CA ILE A 5 -0.36 -4.09 -3.67
C ILE A 5 0.20 -3.81 -2.28
N VAL A 6 0.28 -4.86 -1.48
CA VAL A 6 0.90 -4.88 -0.15
C VAL A 6 2.14 -5.75 -0.27
N ALA A 7 3.28 -5.27 0.22
CA ALA A 7 4.53 -5.99 0.04
C ALA A 7 5.53 -5.80 1.17
N ARG A 8 6.53 -6.69 1.19
CA ARG A 8 7.67 -6.68 2.10
C ARG A 8 8.97 -6.70 1.29
N CYS A 9 9.98 -5.98 1.77
CA CYS A 9 11.34 -6.17 1.29
C CYS A 9 12.04 -7.21 2.18
N ALA A 10 12.49 -8.31 1.59
CA ALA A 10 13.12 -9.38 2.37
C ALA A 10 14.46 -8.99 2.99
N GLU A 11 15.21 -8.12 2.31
CA GLU A 11 16.53 -7.66 2.73
C GLU A 11 16.47 -6.65 3.87
N THR A 12 15.55 -5.68 3.78
CA THR A 12 15.46 -4.56 4.74
C THR A 12 14.39 -4.77 5.81
N GLY A 13 13.49 -5.74 5.63
CA GLY A 13 12.32 -5.93 6.50
C GLY A 13 11.24 -4.84 6.36
N GLN A 14 11.42 -3.87 5.47
CA GLN A 14 10.43 -2.82 5.21
C GLN A 14 9.12 -3.42 4.72
N LEU A 15 8.02 -2.79 5.13
CA LEU A 15 6.67 -3.10 4.69
C LEU A 15 6.11 -1.90 3.93
N GLY A 16 5.35 -2.15 2.87
CA GLY A 16 4.86 -1.08 2.03
C GLY A 16 3.54 -1.40 1.34
N ILE A 17 2.77 -0.36 1.04
CA ILE A 17 1.52 -0.44 0.27
C ILE A 17 1.54 0.65 -0.80
N ALA A 18 1.15 0.28 -2.02
CA ALA A 18 0.73 1.22 -3.05
C ALA A 18 -0.70 0.91 -3.49
N ILE A 19 -1.49 1.96 -3.69
CA ILE A 19 -2.94 1.86 -3.93
C ILE A 19 -3.44 3.01 -4.80
N SER A 20 -4.41 2.74 -5.66
CA SER A 20 -5.11 3.74 -6.48
C SER A 20 -6.60 3.45 -6.54
N SER A 21 -7.42 4.49 -6.72
CA SER A 21 -8.88 4.39 -6.77
C SER A 21 -9.52 5.51 -7.58
N SER A 22 -10.66 5.24 -8.20
CA SER A 22 -11.59 6.26 -8.70
C SER A 22 -12.20 7.15 -7.61
N SER A 23 -12.10 6.78 -6.33
CA SER A 23 -12.62 7.55 -5.20
C SER A 23 -11.55 8.47 -4.62
N ILE A 24 -11.95 9.56 -3.98
CA ILE A 24 -11.06 10.53 -3.31
C ILE A 24 -10.32 9.92 -2.11
N ALA A 25 -9.11 10.42 -1.83
CA ALA A 25 -8.36 10.18 -0.59
C ALA A 25 -8.23 8.70 -0.20
N VAL A 26 -7.93 7.82 -1.16
CA VAL A 26 -7.76 6.38 -0.89
C VAL A 26 -6.66 6.10 0.14
N GLY A 27 -5.59 6.91 0.12
CA GLY A 27 -4.45 6.80 1.03
C GLY A 27 -4.77 6.99 2.51
N ALA A 28 -5.86 7.69 2.85
CA ALA A 28 -6.28 7.87 4.24
C ALA A 28 -7.12 6.71 4.79
N ARG A 29 -7.70 5.88 3.92
CA ARG A 29 -8.78 4.97 4.29
C ARG A 29 -8.40 3.50 4.21
N CYS A 30 -7.49 3.17 3.31
CA CYS A 30 -7.26 1.79 2.89
C CYS A 30 -5.90 1.20 3.31
N PRO A 31 -4.76 1.92 3.22
CA PRO A 31 -3.46 1.34 3.57
C PRO A 31 -3.17 1.48 5.07
N TRP A 32 -2.86 0.36 5.72
CA TRP A 32 -2.52 0.30 7.14
C TRP A 32 -1.23 -0.49 7.32
N LEU A 33 -0.25 0.08 8.01
CA LEU A 33 1.05 -0.56 8.22
C LEU A 33 1.50 -0.38 9.66
N ARG A 34 2.16 -1.40 10.20
CA ARG A 34 2.82 -1.35 11.50
C ARG A 34 4.24 -1.92 11.39
N PRO A 35 5.28 -1.13 11.69
CA PRO A 35 6.68 -1.57 11.75
C PRO A 35 6.84 -2.89 12.48
N GLY A 36 7.56 -3.84 11.88
CA GLY A 36 7.84 -5.15 12.50
C GLY A 36 6.63 -6.07 12.69
N VAL A 37 5.41 -5.68 12.29
CA VAL A 37 4.19 -6.47 12.46
C VAL A 37 3.62 -6.92 11.12
N GLY A 38 3.25 -5.96 10.26
CA GLY A 38 2.61 -6.27 8.99
C GLY A 38 2.02 -5.07 8.27
N ALA A 39 1.44 -5.33 7.11
CA ALA A 39 0.74 -4.35 6.30
C ALA A 39 -0.57 -4.95 5.79
N VAL A 40 -1.63 -4.14 5.79
CA VAL A 40 -3.01 -4.52 5.47
C VAL A 40 -3.63 -3.45 4.57
N SER A 41 -4.22 -3.87 3.46
CA SER A 41 -5.05 -3.00 2.61
C SER A 41 -6.51 -3.43 2.71
N THR A 42 -7.41 -2.47 2.93
CA THR A 42 -8.86 -2.69 3.01
C THR A 42 -9.57 -1.92 1.90
N GLN A 43 -10.30 -2.61 1.01
CA GLN A 43 -10.90 -2.00 -0.19
C GLN A 43 -12.28 -2.58 -0.55
N ASN A 44 -12.76 -2.30 -1.77
CA ASN A 44 -14.15 -2.46 -2.23
C ASN A 44 -15.09 -1.47 -1.53
N ILE A 45 -16.09 -1.94 -0.76
CA ILE A 45 -16.83 -1.09 0.17
C ILE A 45 -16.05 -1.12 1.48
N THR A 46 -15.03 -0.26 1.57
CA THR A 46 -14.03 -0.35 2.65
C THR A 46 -14.64 -0.06 4.03
N LEU A 47 -14.17 -0.80 5.04
CA LEU A 47 -14.35 -0.46 6.46
C LEU A 47 -12.95 -0.19 7.03
N PRO A 48 -12.55 1.08 7.19
CA PRO A 48 -11.19 1.44 7.59
C PRO A 48 -10.71 0.76 8.88
N ALA A 49 -11.62 0.53 9.83
CA ALA A 49 -11.30 -0.12 11.12
C ALA A 49 -10.74 -1.55 10.98
N LEU A 50 -10.98 -2.24 9.86
CA LEU A 50 -10.44 -3.59 9.63
C LEU A 50 -8.91 -3.62 9.55
N GLY A 51 -8.28 -2.53 9.09
CA GLY A 51 -6.81 -2.47 8.98
C GLY A 51 -6.13 -2.57 10.34
N PRO A 52 -6.38 -1.62 11.27
CA PRO A 52 -5.86 -1.69 12.63
C PRO A 52 -6.24 -2.99 13.37
N ASP A 53 -7.49 -3.46 13.23
CA ASP A 53 -7.94 -4.71 13.86
C ASP A 53 -7.10 -5.92 13.42
N VAL A 54 -6.81 -6.05 12.12
CA VAL A 54 -5.97 -7.14 11.59
C VAL A 54 -4.53 -6.97 12.08
N LEU A 55 -3.99 -5.74 12.10
CA LEU A 55 -2.64 -5.49 12.61
C LEU A 55 -2.50 -5.84 14.10
N ASP A 56 -3.51 -5.57 14.92
CA ASP A 56 -3.52 -5.95 16.34
C ASP A 56 -3.50 -7.46 16.54
N LEU A 57 -4.20 -8.19 15.67
CA LEU A 57 -4.21 -9.66 15.70
C LEU A 57 -2.87 -10.24 15.21
N LEU A 58 -2.25 -9.64 14.19
CA LEU A 58 -0.90 -10.01 13.74
C LEU A 58 0.15 -9.78 14.84
N GLU A 59 0.06 -8.65 15.55
CA GLU A 59 0.96 -8.33 16.68
C GLU A 59 0.80 -9.31 17.84
N GLN A 60 -0.40 -9.85 18.05
CA GLN A 60 -0.67 -10.94 19.00
C GLN A 60 -0.14 -12.31 18.52
N GLY A 61 0.48 -12.38 17.34
CA GLY A 61 1.11 -13.58 16.80
C GLY A 61 0.20 -14.47 15.96
N LEU A 62 -1.02 -14.03 15.62
CA LEU A 62 -1.86 -14.78 14.69
C LEU A 62 -1.24 -14.78 13.30
N ALA A 63 -1.38 -15.90 12.60
CA ALA A 63 -1.07 -15.96 11.17
C ALA A 63 -2.05 -15.07 10.38
N PRO A 64 -1.64 -14.47 9.24
CA PRO A 64 -2.46 -13.53 8.48
C PRO A 64 -3.88 -14.01 8.14
N GLY A 65 -4.04 -15.27 7.73
CA GLY A 65 -5.37 -15.83 7.47
C GLY A 65 -6.29 -15.84 8.69
N ALA A 66 -5.78 -16.32 9.84
CA ALA A 66 -6.54 -16.32 11.08
C ALA A 66 -6.87 -14.90 11.57
N ALA A 67 -5.96 -13.94 11.36
CA ALA A 67 -6.18 -12.54 11.71
C ALA A 67 -7.31 -11.92 10.86
N ILE A 68 -7.30 -12.11 9.54
CA ILE A 68 -8.38 -11.63 8.65
C ILE A 68 -9.71 -12.30 8.99
N ASP A 69 -9.75 -13.62 9.14
CA ASP A 69 -10.98 -14.35 9.47
C ASP A 69 -11.59 -13.84 10.77
N THR A 70 -10.76 -13.69 11.81
CA THR A 70 -11.20 -13.16 13.11
C THR A 70 -11.74 -11.74 12.99
N ALA A 71 -11.03 -10.84 12.30
CA ALA A 71 -11.48 -9.46 12.11
C ALA A 71 -12.82 -9.37 11.35
N LEU A 72 -13.02 -10.22 10.34
CA LEU A 72 -14.24 -10.22 9.52
C LEU A 72 -15.49 -10.70 10.25
N THR A 73 -15.35 -11.53 11.30
CA THR A 73 -16.50 -11.98 12.11
C THR A 73 -17.16 -10.86 12.92
N ARG A 74 -16.47 -9.74 13.14
CA ARG A 74 -16.92 -8.69 14.07
C ARG A 74 -17.99 -7.76 13.50
N ASN A 75 -18.20 -7.71 12.18
CA ASN A 75 -18.98 -6.64 11.57
C ASN A 75 -20.15 -7.06 10.66
N GLY A 76 -20.46 -8.36 10.50
CA GLY A 76 -21.65 -8.84 9.77
C GLY A 76 -21.76 -8.46 8.28
N TYR A 77 -20.76 -7.76 7.73
CA TYR A 77 -20.74 -7.22 6.37
C TYR A 77 -19.46 -7.62 5.62
N SER A 78 -18.82 -8.72 6.03
CA SER A 78 -17.59 -9.23 5.41
C SER A 78 -17.75 -9.50 3.93
N GLN A 79 -18.93 -9.93 3.48
CA GLN A 79 -19.25 -10.17 2.07
C GLN A 79 -19.01 -8.94 1.17
N TYR A 80 -19.03 -7.73 1.71
CA TYR A 80 -18.79 -6.48 0.96
C TYR A 80 -17.33 -6.02 0.97
N ARG A 81 -16.43 -6.74 1.64
CA ARG A 81 -15.03 -6.32 1.86
C ARG A 81 -14.09 -7.08 0.94
N GLN A 82 -13.00 -6.42 0.57
CA GLN A 82 -11.83 -7.05 -0.02
C GLN A 82 -10.61 -6.61 0.78
N LEU A 83 -9.79 -7.57 1.21
CA LEU A 83 -8.62 -7.33 2.05
C LEU A 83 -7.41 -8.06 1.51
N THR A 84 -6.24 -7.46 1.70
CA THR A 84 -4.95 -8.12 1.54
C THR A 84 -4.09 -7.83 2.76
N ALA A 85 -3.30 -8.81 3.19
CA ALA A 85 -2.36 -8.63 4.28
C ALA A 85 -1.07 -9.40 4.04
N ILE A 86 0.03 -8.83 4.51
CA ILE A 86 1.32 -9.49 4.66
C ILE A 86 1.84 -9.23 6.07
N ASP A 87 2.44 -10.23 6.71
CA ASP A 87 3.13 -10.01 7.98
C ASP A 87 4.62 -9.73 7.82
N HIS A 88 5.30 -9.45 8.93
CA HIS A 88 6.74 -9.19 8.98
C HIS A 88 7.61 -10.39 8.55
N GLN A 89 7.04 -11.59 8.39
CA GLN A 89 7.71 -12.80 7.91
C GLN A 89 7.51 -13.00 6.39
N GLY A 90 6.67 -12.17 5.75
CA GLY A 90 6.34 -12.28 4.34
C GLY A 90 5.21 -13.27 4.03
N ARG A 91 4.48 -13.76 5.05
CA ARG A 91 3.31 -14.62 4.83
C ARG A 91 2.16 -13.73 4.36
N THR A 92 1.54 -14.10 3.24
CA THR A 92 0.49 -13.31 2.59
C THR A 92 -0.87 -13.97 2.70
N VAL A 93 -1.92 -13.16 2.64
CA VAL A 93 -3.30 -13.60 2.51
C VAL A 93 -4.11 -12.55 1.76
N HIS A 94 -5.16 -12.99 1.09
CA HIS A 94 -6.19 -12.12 0.55
C HIS A 94 -7.59 -12.70 0.79
N PHE A 95 -8.57 -11.81 0.91
CA PHE A 95 -9.98 -12.14 1.05
C PHE A 95 -10.79 -11.27 0.08
N SER A 96 -11.74 -11.90 -0.62
CA SER A 96 -12.75 -11.23 -1.45
C SER A 96 -14.11 -11.75 -1.04
N GLY A 97 -14.95 -10.88 -0.47
CA GLY A 97 -16.32 -11.22 -0.12
C GLY A 97 -17.18 -11.45 -1.37
N SER A 98 -18.30 -12.17 -1.20
CA SER A 98 -19.19 -12.54 -2.31
C SER A 98 -19.83 -11.35 -3.03
N GLU A 99 -19.87 -10.17 -2.41
CA GLU A 99 -20.37 -8.90 -2.94
C GLU A 99 -19.22 -7.98 -3.42
N THR A 100 -18.06 -8.54 -3.77
CA THR A 100 -16.97 -7.78 -4.39
C THR A 100 -17.40 -7.27 -5.76
N LEU A 101 -17.27 -5.96 -6.00
CA LEU A 101 -17.88 -5.30 -7.15
C LEU A 101 -17.12 -5.57 -8.45
N GLY A 102 -17.87 -5.86 -9.51
CA GLY A 102 -17.38 -5.98 -10.88
C GLY A 102 -16.32 -7.08 -11.08
N THR A 103 -15.53 -6.94 -12.14
CA THR A 103 -14.34 -7.78 -12.34
C THR A 103 -13.38 -7.55 -11.19
N HIS A 104 -13.02 -8.61 -10.49
CA HIS A 104 -12.11 -8.56 -9.36
C HIS A 104 -11.14 -9.73 -9.41
N ASN A 105 -9.97 -9.52 -8.82
CA ASN A 105 -8.96 -10.55 -8.66
C ASN A 105 -8.12 -10.24 -7.42
N ALA A 106 -7.47 -11.26 -6.89
CA ALA A 106 -6.47 -11.13 -5.84
C ALA A 106 -5.44 -12.24 -6.03
N LEU A 107 -4.17 -11.92 -5.85
CA LEU A 107 -3.07 -12.84 -6.09
C LEU A 107 -1.94 -12.59 -5.10
N SER A 108 -1.50 -13.65 -4.45
CA SER A 108 -0.26 -13.67 -3.68
C SER A 108 0.92 -14.00 -4.59
N GLY A 109 2.01 -13.25 -4.44
CA GLY A 109 3.32 -13.51 -5.03
C GLY A 109 4.41 -13.61 -3.97
N GLU A 110 5.66 -13.62 -4.42
CA GLU A 110 6.83 -13.62 -3.55
C GLU A 110 6.97 -12.25 -2.86
N GLN A 111 6.83 -12.27 -1.53
CA GLN A 111 6.89 -11.08 -0.67
C GLN A 111 5.85 -10.00 -1.02
N CYS A 112 4.77 -10.34 -1.72
CA CYS A 112 3.69 -9.40 -2.03
C CYS A 112 2.32 -10.07 -2.17
N VAL A 113 1.28 -9.26 -2.06
CA VAL A 113 -0.09 -9.65 -2.39
C VAL A 113 -0.81 -8.45 -2.97
N ALA A 114 -1.42 -8.64 -4.13
CA ALA A 114 -2.17 -7.61 -4.83
C ALA A 114 -3.65 -7.99 -4.93
N ALA A 115 -4.52 -7.00 -4.95
CA ALA A 115 -5.95 -7.21 -5.17
C ALA A 115 -6.59 -6.00 -5.83
N GLY A 116 -7.69 -6.25 -6.54
CA GLY A 116 -8.51 -5.20 -7.12
C GLY A 116 -9.96 -5.58 -7.33
N ASN A 117 -10.79 -4.56 -7.48
CA ASN A 117 -12.23 -4.65 -7.77
C ASN A 117 -12.63 -3.58 -8.79
N MET A 118 -13.66 -3.88 -9.58
CA MET A 118 -14.08 -3.09 -10.73
C MET A 118 -12.93 -2.83 -11.71
N LEU A 119 -12.14 -3.87 -11.97
CA LEU A 119 -11.00 -3.88 -12.89
C LEU A 119 -11.48 -3.87 -14.34
N ALA A 120 -10.63 -3.37 -15.24
CA ALA A 120 -10.83 -3.55 -16.68
C ALA A 120 -10.74 -5.04 -17.06
N ASP A 121 -9.77 -5.76 -16.47
CA ASP A 121 -9.57 -7.20 -16.65
C ASP A 121 -8.86 -7.82 -15.42
N ARG A 122 -8.93 -9.13 -15.24
CA ARG A 122 -8.26 -9.84 -14.13
C ARG A 122 -6.74 -9.82 -14.24
N THR A 123 -6.21 -9.73 -15.47
CA THR A 123 -4.77 -9.65 -15.77
C THR A 123 -4.08 -8.42 -15.19
N VAL A 124 -4.84 -7.39 -14.80
CA VAL A 124 -4.32 -6.21 -14.09
C VAL A 124 -3.58 -6.61 -12.82
N ILE A 125 -4.14 -7.53 -12.04
CA ILE A 125 -3.52 -7.99 -10.78
C ILE A 125 -2.33 -8.91 -11.06
N ASP A 126 -2.39 -9.72 -12.11
CA ASP A 126 -1.28 -10.59 -12.52
C ASP A 126 -0.07 -9.73 -12.93
N ALA A 127 -0.30 -8.66 -13.71
CA ALA A 127 0.74 -7.72 -14.12
C ALA A 127 1.35 -6.96 -12.92
N MET A 128 0.57 -6.61 -11.91
CA MET A 128 1.07 -6.00 -10.68
C MET A 128 2.05 -6.91 -9.94
N VAL A 129 1.66 -8.16 -9.71
CA VAL A 129 2.50 -9.14 -8.99
C VAL A 129 3.78 -9.40 -9.78
N GLN A 130 3.66 -9.68 -11.08
CA GLN A 130 4.82 -9.94 -11.93
C GLN A 130 5.81 -8.77 -11.93
N ALA A 131 5.32 -7.53 -12.08
CA ALA A 131 6.18 -6.35 -12.09
C ALA A 131 6.87 -6.11 -10.74
N PHE A 132 6.21 -6.42 -9.62
CA PHE A 132 6.82 -6.31 -8.30
C PHE A 132 7.93 -7.35 -8.07
N GLU A 133 7.70 -8.59 -8.49
CA GLU A 133 8.65 -9.70 -8.35
C GLU A 133 9.88 -9.51 -9.23
N GLN A 134 9.70 -8.96 -10.44
CA GLN A 134 10.79 -8.67 -11.38
C GLN A 134 11.49 -7.33 -11.10
N GLY A 135 10.89 -6.49 -10.24
CA GLY A 135 11.43 -5.18 -9.90
C GLY A 135 12.62 -5.25 -8.96
N GLU A 136 13.62 -4.40 -9.20
CA GLU A 136 14.80 -4.25 -8.36
C GLU A 136 14.80 -2.91 -7.61
N GLY A 137 15.69 -2.75 -6.64
CA GLY A 137 15.88 -1.49 -5.91
C GLY A 137 15.02 -1.35 -4.65
N GLN A 138 14.70 -0.11 -4.27
CA GLN A 138 13.99 0.16 -3.02
C GLN A 138 12.54 -0.34 -3.10
N LEU A 139 11.96 -0.70 -1.94
CA LEU A 139 10.58 -1.19 -1.89
C LEU A 139 9.59 -0.22 -2.55
N ALA A 140 9.78 1.09 -2.36
CA ALA A 140 8.99 2.13 -3.00
C ALA A 140 9.04 2.11 -4.54
N ASP A 141 10.22 1.87 -5.12
CA ASP A 141 10.41 1.79 -6.57
C ASP A 141 9.64 0.59 -7.14
N ARG A 142 9.74 -0.57 -6.50
CA ARG A 142 9.04 -1.81 -6.89
C ARG A 142 7.53 -1.70 -6.77
N LEU A 143 7.04 -1.06 -5.71
CA LEU A 143 5.62 -0.78 -5.51
C LEU A 143 5.07 0.13 -6.61
N LEU A 144 5.78 1.21 -6.96
CA LEU A 144 5.37 2.11 -8.06
C LEU A 144 5.42 1.42 -9.43
N ALA A 145 6.42 0.57 -9.68
CA ALA A 145 6.49 -0.25 -10.90
C ALA A 145 5.26 -1.15 -11.05
N ALA A 146 4.80 -1.79 -9.97
CA ALA A 146 3.57 -2.57 -9.98
C ALA A 146 2.34 -1.71 -10.30
N MET A 147 2.23 -0.50 -9.76
CA MET A 147 1.13 0.42 -10.07
C MET A 147 1.10 0.85 -11.53
N HIS A 148 2.27 1.10 -12.12
CA HIS A 148 2.40 1.42 -13.54
C HIS A 148 2.03 0.22 -14.43
N ALA A 149 2.44 -1.00 -14.06
CA ALA A 149 2.06 -2.22 -14.75
C ALA A 149 0.54 -2.46 -14.71
N ALA A 150 -0.11 -2.17 -13.57
CA ALA A 150 -1.56 -2.24 -13.42
C ALA A 150 -2.28 -1.36 -14.46
N ILE A 151 -1.86 -0.09 -14.57
CA ILE A 151 -2.43 0.86 -15.53
C ILE A 151 -2.15 0.44 -16.97
N ALA A 152 -0.94 -0.04 -17.27
CA ALA A 152 -0.59 -0.54 -18.60
C ALA A 152 -1.45 -1.75 -19.01
N ALA A 153 -1.85 -2.58 -18.04
CA ALA A 153 -2.80 -3.68 -18.23
C ALA A 153 -4.28 -3.25 -18.25
N GLY A 154 -4.56 -1.94 -18.17
CA GLY A 154 -5.89 -1.36 -18.27
C GLY A 154 -6.44 -0.78 -16.95
N GLY A 155 -5.86 -1.13 -15.80
CA GLY A 155 -6.25 -0.60 -14.50
C GLY A 155 -7.70 -0.89 -14.12
N GLU A 156 -8.40 0.13 -13.63
CA GLU A 156 -9.82 0.06 -13.35
C GLU A 156 -10.66 0.15 -14.63
N ALA A 157 -11.91 -0.34 -14.59
CA ALA A 157 -12.84 -0.21 -15.71
C ALA A 157 -13.18 1.27 -16.04
N GLY A 158 -12.95 2.18 -15.09
CA GLY A 158 -13.05 3.63 -15.25
C GLY A 158 -11.77 4.34 -14.84
N PRO A 159 -11.73 5.69 -14.88
CA PRO A 159 -10.57 6.46 -14.48
C PRO A 159 -10.32 6.38 -12.96
N VAL A 160 -9.04 6.45 -12.59
CA VAL A 160 -8.60 6.62 -11.21
C VAL A 160 -8.33 8.10 -10.91
N HIS A 161 -8.58 8.51 -9.66
CA HIS A 161 -8.43 9.91 -9.23
C HIS A 161 -7.55 10.09 -8.00
N SER A 162 -7.35 9.06 -7.18
CA SER A 162 -6.44 9.15 -6.03
C SER A 162 -5.46 7.99 -5.99
N ALA A 163 -4.28 8.25 -5.43
CA ALA A 163 -3.24 7.25 -5.27
C ALA A 163 -2.40 7.52 -4.01
N ALA A 164 -1.81 6.48 -3.43
CA ALA A 164 -0.92 6.61 -2.29
C ALA A 164 0.20 5.57 -2.31
N LEU A 165 1.34 5.94 -1.72
CA LEU A 165 2.48 5.08 -1.44
C LEU A 165 2.88 5.29 0.02
N VAL A 166 2.82 4.21 0.80
CA VAL A 166 3.21 4.23 2.21
C VAL A 166 4.22 3.13 2.48
N VAL A 167 5.34 3.46 3.12
CA VAL A 167 6.39 2.51 3.51
C VAL A 167 6.80 2.76 4.96
N VAL A 168 6.88 1.69 5.73
CA VAL A 168 7.40 1.68 7.11
C VAL A 168 8.70 0.86 7.17
N GLY A 169 9.62 1.30 8.02
CA GLY A 169 10.87 0.62 8.35
C GLY A 169 10.90 0.23 9.82
N GLU A 170 12.01 0.50 10.51
CA GLU A 170 12.17 0.23 11.94
C GLU A 170 11.51 1.30 12.84
N LEU A 171 11.36 2.53 12.33
CA LEU A 171 10.81 3.66 13.08
C LEU A 171 9.30 3.50 13.27
N THR A 172 8.77 4.04 14.37
CA THR A 172 7.35 3.92 14.73
C THR A 172 6.40 4.70 13.80
N TRP A 173 6.94 5.47 12.86
CA TRP A 173 6.21 6.23 11.84
C TRP A 173 6.58 5.79 10.41
N PRO A 174 5.72 6.05 9.41
CA PRO A 174 6.06 5.81 8.01
C PRO A 174 7.23 6.70 7.57
N ILE A 175 8.27 6.07 7.03
CA ILE A 175 9.42 6.77 6.43
C ILE A 175 9.09 7.31 5.03
N ILE A 176 8.04 6.78 4.40
CA ILE A 176 7.45 7.30 3.16
C ILE A 176 5.93 7.30 3.34
N ASN A 177 5.29 8.43 3.11
CA ASN A 177 3.83 8.56 3.06
C ASN A 177 3.46 9.65 2.05
N LEU A 178 3.31 9.25 0.80
CA LEU A 178 3.01 10.13 -0.32
C LEU A 178 1.57 9.89 -0.76
N ARG A 179 0.83 10.97 -0.99
CA ARG A 179 -0.59 10.93 -1.31
C ARG A 179 -0.94 11.92 -2.42
N VAL A 180 -1.69 11.42 -3.38
CA VAL A 180 -2.47 12.21 -4.33
C VAL A 180 -3.92 11.94 -3.96
N ASP A 181 -4.53 12.83 -3.18
CA ASP A 181 -5.88 12.61 -2.67
C ASP A 181 -6.95 12.84 -3.74
N TRP A 182 -6.66 13.68 -4.75
CA TRP A 182 -7.45 13.85 -5.96
C TRP A 182 -6.57 14.40 -7.08
N ALA A 183 -6.70 13.86 -8.28
CA ALA A 183 -6.21 14.40 -9.53
C ALA A 183 -7.27 14.15 -10.61
N ASP A 184 -7.46 15.11 -11.50
CA ASP A 184 -8.40 14.94 -12.61
C ASP A 184 -7.96 13.80 -13.54
N GLU A 185 -6.64 13.65 -13.72
CA GLU A 185 -6.04 12.60 -14.52
C GLU A 185 -4.73 12.10 -13.89
N ASN A 186 -4.36 10.85 -14.21
CA ASN A 186 -3.05 10.25 -13.91
C ASN A 186 -2.51 10.43 -12.47
N PRO A 187 -3.28 10.08 -11.42
CA PRO A 187 -2.83 10.22 -10.03
C PRO A 187 -1.56 9.40 -9.72
N ILE A 188 -1.34 8.28 -10.41
CA ILE A 188 -0.14 7.45 -10.23
C ILE A 188 1.11 8.15 -10.80
N GLY A 189 1.00 8.85 -11.93
CA GLY A 189 2.08 9.68 -12.44
C GLY A 189 2.42 10.87 -11.53
N GLU A 190 1.41 11.50 -10.92
CA GLU A 190 1.64 12.54 -9.90
C GLU A 190 2.32 11.96 -8.65
N LEU A 191 1.91 10.75 -8.22
CA LEU A 191 2.56 10.05 -7.11
C LEU A 191 4.03 9.71 -7.42
N GLN A 192 4.35 9.31 -8.66
CA GLN A 192 5.73 9.09 -9.12
C GLN A 192 6.56 10.37 -9.03
N LYS A 193 6.01 11.54 -9.41
CA LYS A 193 6.71 12.83 -9.28
C LYS A 193 7.04 13.16 -7.81
N LEU A 194 6.08 12.92 -6.91
CA LEU A 194 6.30 13.08 -5.47
C LEU A 194 7.44 12.16 -4.98
N TRP A 195 7.46 10.91 -5.43
CA TRP A 195 8.51 9.97 -5.05
C TRP A 195 9.89 10.41 -5.55
N VAL A 196 10.00 10.81 -6.82
CA VAL A 196 11.27 11.31 -7.38
C VAL A 196 11.81 12.51 -6.59
N ALA A 197 10.94 13.42 -6.17
CA ALA A 197 11.33 14.57 -5.36
C ALA A 197 11.73 14.19 -3.92
N TYR A 198 11.02 13.24 -3.32
CA TYR A 198 11.21 12.86 -1.92
C TYR A 198 12.35 11.86 -1.69
N ARG A 199 12.57 10.92 -2.63
CA ARG A 199 13.56 9.84 -2.56
C ARG A 199 14.95 10.27 -2.06
N PRO A 200 15.59 11.34 -2.59
CA PRO A 200 16.92 11.74 -2.11
C PRO A 200 16.91 12.33 -0.69
N GLN A 201 15.74 12.75 -0.18
CA GLN A 201 15.58 13.43 1.11
C GLN A 201 15.10 12.51 2.24
N VAL A 202 14.76 11.25 1.95
CA VAL A 202 14.18 10.32 2.96
C VAL A 202 15.07 10.24 4.20
N GLN A 203 16.37 10.02 3.99
CA GLN A 203 17.32 9.92 5.11
C GLN A 203 17.46 11.26 5.84
N ASP A 204 17.51 12.38 5.12
CA ASP A 204 17.59 13.72 5.74
C ASP A 204 16.41 13.97 6.68
N TYR A 205 15.20 13.56 6.31
CA TYR A 205 14.02 13.71 7.19
C TYR A 205 14.06 12.78 8.40
N ILE A 206 14.62 11.57 8.25
CA ILE A 206 14.87 10.68 9.40
C ILE A 206 15.90 11.31 10.34
N ASP A 207 17.01 11.81 9.81
CA ASP A 207 18.09 12.43 10.58
C ASP A 207 17.61 13.70 11.28
N ARG A 208 16.77 14.51 10.63
CA ARG A 208 16.10 15.67 11.28
C ARG A 208 15.24 15.26 12.46
N ALA A 209 14.56 14.11 12.39
CA ALA A 209 13.72 13.62 13.48
C ALA A 209 14.53 13.03 14.64
N LEU A 210 15.63 12.33 14.34
CA LEU A 210 16.42 11.59 15.34
C LEU A 210 17.62 12.36 15.90
N ALA A 211 18.23 13.22 15.10
CA ALA A 211 19.44 13.99 15.41
C ALA A 211 19.38 15.41 14.78
N PRO A 212 18.41 16.25 15.17
CA PRO A 212 18.18 17.58 14.57
C PRO A 212 19.37 18.54 14.69
N ASP A 213 20.26 18.33 15.66
CA ASP A 213 21.48 19.10 15.88
C ASP A 213 22.57 18.86 14.82
N ARG A 214 22.50 17.72 14.11
CA ARG A 214 23.49 17.29 13.11
C ARG A 214 22.88 17.04 11.73
N SER A 215 21.57 17.27 11.58
CA SER A 215 20.85 17.04 10.34
C SER A 215 21.17 18.10 9.28
N PRO A 216 21.11 17.78 7.97
CA PRO A 216 21.21 18.76 6.90
C PRO A 216 20.16 19.89 7.03
N GLY A 217 20.55 21.10 6.63
CA GLY A 217 19.64 22.22 6.47
C GLY A 217 18.50 21.90 5.48
N TYR A 218 17.42 22.65 5.54
CA TYR A 218 16.27 22.54 4.65
C TYR A 218 16.52 23.19 3.28
N GLY A 219 17.55 24.04 3.15
CA GLY A 219 17.84 24.75 1.90
C GLY A 219 16.74 25.75 1.50
N VAL A 220 16.01 26.29 2.49
CA VAL A 220 14.90 27.24 2.31
C VAL A 220 15.15 28.51 3.10
N ALA A 221 14.44 29.58 2.76
CA ALA A 221 14.53 30.85 3.49
C ALA A 221 14.26 30.64 4.99
N GLY A 222 15.18 31.14 5.83
CA GLY A 222 15.13 30.99 7.29
C GLY A 222 15.91 29.79 7.84
N ASP A 223 16.57 28.99 7.00
CA ASP A 223 17.57 28.01 7.44
C ASP A 223 18.95 28.37 6.88
N ASP A 224 19.82 28.90 7.76
CA ASP A 224 21.16 29.38 7.41
C ASP A 224 22.25 28.29 7.55
N ARG A 225 21.85 27.03 7.80
CA ARG A 225 22.77 25.88 7.93
C ARG A 225 23.23 25.31 6.60
#